data_AF-S4PM68-F1
#
_entry.id   AF-S4PM68-F1
#
_cell.length_a   1.000
_cell.length_b   1.000
_cell.length_c   1.000
_cell.angle_alpha   90.00
_cell.angle_beta   90.00
_cell.angle_gamma   90.00
#
_symmetry.space_group_name_H-M   'P 1'
#
loop_
_entity.id
_entity.type
_entity.pdbx_description
1 polymer ?
#
loop_
_entity_poly.entity_id
_entity_poly.type
_entity_poly.pdbx_seq_one_letter_code
_entity_poly.pdbx_strand_id
1 'polypeptide(L)'
;MNGPEWHDIRDGKLPDLPNLSREFNQLLKKMVDPDPAQRPSAARIRRHPLLHPGGNKSKAQLRRELKVARMENEFLAKKLQEASKCIKSLTPRVPAGGVAQESGKYLTRSAKRLQSATKPTRASRKTDADMDFTKGCNKKNIMT
;
A
#
# COMPACT_ATOMS: atom_id res chain seq x y z
N MET A 1 37.01 -4.08 37.37
CA MET A 1 35.59 -4.44 37.23
C MET A 1 34.85 -3.27 36.62
N ASN A 2 33.73 -3.53 35.94
CA ASN A 2 32.88 -2.47 35.41
C ASN A 2 32.14 -1.76 36.57
N GLY A 3 31.67 -0.53 36.36
CA GLY A 3 30.96 0.24 37.38
C GLY A 3 29.56 -0.32 37.71
N PRO A 4 28.94 0.10 38.83
CA PRO A 4 27.63 -0.42 39.29
C PRO A 4 26.51 -0.22 38.25
N GLU A 5 26.50 0.91 37.54
CA GLU A 5 25.52 1.19 36.48
C GLU A 5 25.53 0.14 35.37
N TRP A 6 26.71 -0.40 35.05
CA TRP A 6 26.85 -1.44 34.03
C TRP A 6 26.20 -2.76 34.46
N HIS A 7 26.28 -3.08 35.75
CA HIS A 7 25.64 -4.26 36.33
C HIS A 7 24.12 -4.07 36.38
N ASP A 8 23.64 -2.89 36.78
CA ASP A 8 22.21 -2.59 36.83
C ASP A 8 21.51 -2.75 35.48
N ILE A 9 22.15 -2.33 34.37
CA ILE A 9 21.61 -2.56 33.02
C ILE A 9 21.45 -4.05 32.72
N ARG A 10 22.41 -4.89 33.12
CA ARG A 10 22.37 -6.35 32.89
C ARG A 10 21.35 -7.06 33.76
N ASP A 11 21.05 -6.50 34.93
CA ASP A 11 19.99 -6.97 35.83
C ASP A 11 18.59 -6.51 35.37
N GLY A 12 18.49 -5.83 34.22
CA GLY A 12 17.23 -5.35 33.66
C GLY A 12 16.73 -4.03 34.26
N LYS A 13 17.53 -3.37 35.12
CA LYS A 13 17.19 -2.07 35.74
C LYS A 13 17.52 -0.90 34.81
N LEU A 14 17.01 -0.97 33.58
CA LEU A 14 17.20 0.11 32.62
C LEU A 14 16.37 1.34 33.03
N PRO A 15 16.97 2.52 33.23
CA PRO A 15 16.23 3.75 33.51
C PRO A 15 15.38 4.15 32.30
N ASP A 16 14.25 4.82 32.58
CA ASP A 16 13.41 5.34 31.51
C ASP A 16 14.08 6.55 30.85
N LEU A 17 14.07 6.57 29.51
CA LEU A 17 14.57 7.68 28.72
C LEU A 17 13.45 8.74 28.59
N PRO A 18 13.69 9.99 29.04
CA PRO A 18 12.63 11.00 29.19
C PRO A 18 12.02 11.45 27.86
N ASN A 19 12.78 11.34 26.76
CA ASN A 19 12.34 11.76 25.42
C ASN A 19 11.60 10.65 24.64
N LEU A 20 11.40 9.48 25.26
CA LEU A 20 10.77 8.33 24.63
C LEU A 20 9.43 8.04 25.28
N SER A 21 8.48 7.51 24.50
CA SER A 21 7.20 7.09 25.06
C SER A 21 7.39 5.99 26.09
N ARG A 22 6.47 5.92 27.04
CA ARG A 22 6.45 4.87 28.06
C ARG A 22 6.45 3.48 27.44
N GLU A 23 5.66 3.28 26.38
CA GLU A 23 5.53 2.00 25.68
C GLU A 23 6.84 1.59 25.00
N PHE A 24 7.59 2.56 24.47
CA PHE A 24 8.88 2.29 23.86
C PHE A 24 9.94 1.98 24.92
N ASN A 25 9.95 2.69 26.04
CA ASN A 25 10.80 2.36 27.20
C ASN A 25 10.51 0.94 27.74
N GLN A 26 9.25 0.52 27.79
CA GLN A 26 8.87 -0.85 28.16
C GLN A 26 9.40 -1.89 27.16
N LEU A 27 9.43 -1.58 25.87
CA LEU A 27 10.04 -2.45 24.87
C LEU A 27 11.55 -2.57 25.08
N LEU A 28 12.24 -1.46 25.35
CA LEU A 28 13.69 -1.45 25.63
C LEU A 28 14.02 -2.30 26.86
N LYS A 29 13.25 -2.17 27.95
CA LYS A 29 13.38 -3.01 29.15
C LYS A 29 13.28 -4.51 28.84
N LYS A 30 12.32 -4.90 27.98
CA LYS A 30 12.21 -6.31 27.51
C LYS A 30 13.38 -6.76 26.65
N MET A 31 14.04 -5.86 25.92
CA MET A 31 15.21 -6.19 25.09
C MET A 31 16.48 -6.46 25.92
N VAL A 32 16.57 -5.91 27.12
CA VAL A 32 17.69 -6.09 28.05
C VAL A 32 17.38 -7.04 29.19
N ASP A 33 16.35 -7.88 29.05
CA ASP A 33 15.95 -8.84 30.09
C ASP A 33 17.14 -9.72 30.53
N PRO A 34 17.36 -9.93 31.84
CA PRO A 34 18.45 -10.78 32.32
C PRO A 34 18.34 -12.22 31.79
N ASP A 35 17.11 -12.75 31.61
CA ASP A 35 16.88 -14.05 30.97
C ASP A 35 16.88 -13.89 29.44
N PRO A 36 17.85 -14.48 28.71
CA PRO A 36 17.91 -14.40 27.26
C PRO A 36 16.68 -15.01 26.57
N ALA A 37 15.98 -15.95 27.20
CA ALA A 37 14.78 -16.57 26.62
C ALA A 37 13.57 -15.61 26.60
N GLN A 38 13.51 -14.63 27.51
CA GLN A 38 12.44 -13.62 27.53
C GLN A 38 12.64 -12.51 26.50
N ARG A 39 13.88 -12.33 26.03
CA ARG A 39 14.22 -11.27 25.07
C ARG A 39 13.45 -11.47 23.77
N PRO A 40 12.82 -10.41 23.22
CA PRO A 40 12.17 -10.50 21.94
C PRO A 40 13.20 -10.75 20.83
N SER A 41 12.92 -11.71 19.95
CA SER A 41 13.73 -11.91 18.74
C SER A 41 13.66 -10.68 17.82
N ALA A 42 14.68 -10.49 16.97
CA ALA A 42 14.70 -9.41 15.98
C ALA A 42 13.46 -9.42 15.06
N ALA A 43 12.96 -10.62 14.71
CA ALA A 43 11.74 -10.78 13.93
C ALA A 43 10.48 -10.29 14.68
N ARG A 44 10.43 -10.50 16.01
CA ARG A 44 9.34 -10.01 16.87
C ARG A 44 9.39 -8.49 17.02
N ILE A 45 10.58 -7.91 17.20
CA ILE A 45 10.79 -6.46 17.25
C ILE A 45 10.32 -5.80 15.94
N ARG A 46 10.70 -6.33 14.79
CA ARG A 46 10.31 -5.78 13.48
C ARG A 46 8.78 -5.69 13.27
N ARG A 47 8.03 -6.62 13.85
CA ARG A 47 6.55 -6.67 13.75
C ARG A 47 5.86 -5.93 14.90
N HIS A 48 6.62 -5.33 15.82
CA HIS A 48 6.06 -4.67 16.98
C HIS A 48 5.23 -3.44 16.55
N PRO A 49 4.02 -3.23 17.08
CA PRO A 49 3.14 -2.14 16.66
C PRO A 49 3.78 -0.74 16.77
N LEU A 50 4.64 -0.53 17.76
CA LEU A 50 5.36 0.74 17.95
C LEU A 50 6.35 1.05 16.81
N LEU A 51 6.93 0.02 16.18
CA LEU A 51 7.91 0.18 15.09
C LEU A 51 7.26 0.03 13.72
N HIS A 52 6.10 -0.64 13.64
CA HIS A 52 5.40 -0.88 12.40
C HIS A 52 3.87 -0.70 12.54
N PRO A 53 3.38 0.54 12.69
CA PRO A 53 1.95 0.80 12.90
C PRO A 53 1.04 0.32 11.75
N GLY A 54 1.58 0.23 10.52
CA GLY A 54 0.79 -0.04 9.32
C GLY A 54 0.80 -1.48 8.79
N GLY A 55 1.77 -2.33 9.15
CA GLY A 55 1.92 -3.66 8.51
C GLY A 55 1.63 -4.85 9.39
N ASN A 56 0.86 -4.65 10.45
CA ASN A 56 0.15 -5.75 11.11
C ASN A 56 -1.18 -6.09 10.41
N LYS A 57 -1.50 -5.45 9.27
CA LYS A 57 -2.66 -5.78 8.46
C LYS A 57 -2.50 -7.14 7.79
N SER A 58 -3.52 -7.99 7.90
CA SER A 58 -3.52 -9.26 7.19
C SER A 58 -3.68 -9.08 5.68
N LYS A 59 -3.22 -10.05 4.89
CA LYS A 59 -3.41 -10.07 3.43
C LYS A 59 -4.89 -9.95 3.03
N ALA A 60 -5.78 -10.60 3.78
CA ALA A 60 -7.22 -10.54 3.56
C ALA A 60 -7.79 -9.14 3.85
N GLN A 61 -7.31 -8.48 4.91
CA GLN A 61 -7.69 -7.10 5.21
C GLN A 61 -7.25 -6.14 4.10
N LEU A 62 -5.99 -6.20 3.67
CA LEU A 62 -5.47 -5.36 2.59
C LEU A 62 -6.26 -5.53 1.28
N ARG A 63 -6.67 -6.76 0.95
CA ARG A 63 -7.51 -7.04 -0.22
C ARG A 63 -8.89 -6.38 -0.14
N ARG A 64 -9.51 -6.39 1.05
CA ARG A 64 -10.81 -5.72 1.26
C ARG A 64 -10.67 -4.21 1.11
N GLU A 65 -9.69 -3.61 1.78
CA GLU A 65 -9.40 -2.17 1.68
C GLU A 65 -9.14 -1.76 0.22
N LEU A 66 -8.35 -2.54 -0.51
CA LEU A 66 -8.08 -2.29 -1.92
C LEU A 66 -9.35 -2.37 -2.79
N LYS A 67 -10.24 -3.33 -2.52
CA LYS A 67 -11.50 -3.46 -3.26
C LYS A 67 -12.39 -2.24 -3.04
N VAL A 68 -12.51 -1.77 -1.80
CA VAL A 68 -13.27 -0.56 -1.46
C VAL A 68 -12.70 0.65 -2.20
N ALA A 69 -11.39 0.87 -2.10
CA ALA A 69 -10.73 1.99 -2.77
C ALA A 69 -10.90 1.95 -4.31
N ARG A 70 -10.87 0.77 -4.93
CA ARG A 70 -11.13 0.62 -6.38
C ARG A 70 -12.54 1.01 -6.76
N MET A 71 -13.54 0.59 -5.97
CA MET A 71 -14.94 0.93 -6.21
C MET A 71 -15.19 2.43 -6.07
N GLU A 72 -14.65 3.05 -5.02
CA GLU A 72 -14.74 4.51 -4.83
C GLU A 72 -14.10 5.27 -5.99
N ASN A 73 -12.91 4.86 -6.43
CA ASN A 73 -12.25 5.45 -7.58
C ASN A 73 -13.06 5.30 -8.88
N GLU A 74 -13.65 4.13 -9.11
CA GLU A 74 -14.52 3.91 -10.27
C GLU A 74 -15.74 4.84 -10.25
N PHE A 75 -16.38 4.97 -9.08
CA PHE A 75 -17.52 5.86 -8.90
C PHE A 75 -17.16 7.33 -9.14
N LEU A 76 -16.04 7.79 -8.58
CA LEU A 76 -15.55 9.14 -8.80
C LEU A 76 -15.18 9.39 -10.27
N ALA A 77 -14.58 8.41 -10.95
CA ALA A 77 -14.25 8.50 -12.36
C ALA A 77 -15.51 8.65 -13.24
N LYS A 78 -16.60 7.93 -12.91
CA LYS A 78 -17.90 8.08 -13.60
C LYS A 78 -18.47 9.48 -13.42
N LYS A 79 -18.48 10.00 -12.18
CA LYS A 79 -18.93 11.38 -11.89
C LYS A 79 -18.13 12.43 -12.68
N LEU A 80 -16.80 12.27 -12.75
CA LEU A 80 -15.96 13.17 -13.53
C LEU A 80 -16.28 13.11 -15.03
N GLN A 81 -16.52 11.92 -15.57
CA GLN A 81 -16.90 11.74 -16.97
C GLN A 81 -18.26 12.38 -17.27
N GLU A 82 -19.24 12.20 -16.39
CA GLU A 82 -20.58 12.79 -16.49
C GLU A 82 -20.52 14.32 -16.43
N ALA A 83 -19.78 14.89 -15.47
CA ALA A 83 -19.56 16.32 -15.39
C ALA A 83 -18.88 16.87 -16.66
N SER A 84 -17.86 16.18 -17.18
CA SER A 84 -17.19 16.56 -18.44
C SER A 84 -18.16 16.55 -19.64
N LYS A 85 -19.05 15.56 -19.72
CA LYS A 85 -20.07 15.50 -20.78
C LYS A 85 -21.07 16.66 -20.66
N CYS A 86 -21.56 16.95 -19.46
CA CYS A 86 -22.49 18.05 -19.20
C CYS A 86 -21.89 19.40 -19.59
N ILE A 87 -20.64 19.66 -19.20
CA ILE A 87 -19.93 20.91 -19.58
C ILE A 87 -19.82 21.02 -21.11
N LYS A 88 -19.42 19.95 -21.79
CA LYS A 88 -19.30 19.93 -23.26
C LYS A 88 -20.63 20.21 -23.97
N SER A 89 -21.75 19.70 -23.44
CA SER A 89 -23.08 19.96 -24.00
C SER A 89 -23.57 21.40 -23.76
N LEU A 90 -23.09 22.05 -22.71
CA LEU A 90 -23.50 23.42 -22.35
C LEU A 90 -22.68 24.50 -23.05
N THR A 91 -21.48 24.19 -23.54
CA THR A 91 -20.70 25.10 -24.38
C THR A 91 -21.31 25.18 -25.78
N PRO A 92 -21.85 26.33 -26.23
CA PRO A 92 -22.25 26.51 -27.61
C PRO A 92 -21.04 26.34 -28.52
N ARG A 93 -21.17 25.53 -29.57
CA ARG A 93 -20.16 25.44 -30.63
C ARG A 93 -20.16 26.78 -31.37
N VAL A 94 -19.32 27.72 -30.94
CA VAL A 94 -19.03 28.92 -31.74
C VAL A 94 -18.42 28.41 -33.06
N PRO A 95 -19.05 28.66 -34.22
CA PRO A 95 -18.47 28.27 -35.49
C PRO A 95 -17.15 29.03 -35.66
N ALA A 96 -16.13 28.31 -36.10
CA ALA A 96 -14.83 28.84 -36.46
C ALA A 96 -15.00 29.85 -37.62
N GLY A 97 -15.24 31.10 -37.26
CA GLY A 97 -15.37 32.24 -38.16
C GLY A 97 -14.93 33.49 -37.43
N GLY A 98 -13.61 33.71 -37.40
CA GLY A 98 -13.02 35.03 -37.17
C GLY A 98 -12.87 35.52 -35.73
N VAL A 99 -12.12 34.81 -34.87
CA VAL A 99 -11.14 35.42 -33.94
C VAL A 99 -10.28 34.33 -33.32
N ALA A 100 -8.96 34.55 -33.30
CA ALA A 100 -7.98 33.63 -32.74
C ALA A 100 -8.27 33.35 -31.25
N GLN A 101 -8.71 32.13 -30.92
CA GLN A 101 -8.70 31.63 -29.55
C GLN A 101 -7.46 30.78 -29.32
N GLU A 102 -6.44 31.42 -28.74
CA GLU A 102 -5.30 30.78 -28.12
C GLU A 102 -5.75 30.06 -26.82
N SER A 103 -6.48 28.96 -26.93
CA SER A 103 -6.87 28.17 -25.76
C SER A 103 -5.87 27.04 -25.52
N GLY A 104 -4.81 27.37 -24.77
CA GLY A 104 -4.20 26.46 -23.82
C GLY A 104 -3.38 25.29 -24.38
N LYS A 105 -2.23 25.59 -24.98
CA LYS A 105 -1.12 24.62 -25.19
C LYS A 105 -0.37 24.29 -23.89
N TYR A 106 -0.88 24.70 -22.73
CA TYR A 106 -0.25 24.48 -21.44
C TYR A 106 -0.55 23.07 -20.91
N LEU A 107 -0.04 22.05 -21.60
CA LEU A 107 0.27 20.81 -20.93
C LEU A 107 1.41 21.12 -19.97
N THR A 108 1.15 21.06 -18.66
CA THR A 108 2.21 21.12 -17.65
C THR A 108 3.25 20.03 -17.95
N ARG A 109 4.53 20.25 -17.62
CA ARG A 109 5.61 19.27 -17.90
C ARG A 109 5.27 17.84 -17.45
N SER A 110 4.42 17.68 -16.44
CA SER A 110 3.93 16.39 -15.94
C SER A 110 3.09 15.59 -16.95
N ALA A 111 2.28 16.23 -17.79
CA ALA A 111 1.40 15.53 -18.73
C ALA A 111 2.16 14.87 -19.90
N LYS A 112 3.33 15.41 -20.28
CA LYS A 112 4.22 14.79 -21.29
C LYS A 112 4.98 13.57 -20.76
N ARG A 113 5.17 13.44 -19.45
CA ARG A 113 5.93 12.35 -18.84
C ARG A 113 5.20 11.00 -18.84
N LEU A 114 3.86 11.01 -18.91
CA LEU A 114 3.07 9.77 -18.98
C LEU A 114 3.08 9.12 -20.37
N GLN A 115 3.36 9.88 -21.44
CA GLN A 115 3.25 9.38 -22.82
C GLN A 115 4.53 8.71 -23.33
N SER A 116 5.68 8.91 -22.67
CA SER A 116 6.94 8.27 -23.06
C SER A 116 7.10 6.81 -22.57
N ALA A 117 6.08 6.25 -21.89
CA ALA A 117 6.13 4.89 -21.36
C ALA A 117 5.55 3.81 -22.29
N THR A 118 5.25 4.16 -23.55
CA THR A 118 4.81 3.20 -24.58
C THR A 118 5.76 3.21 -25.76
N LYS A 119 6.92 2.55 -25.61
CA LYS A 119 7.65 1.96 -26.74
C LYS A 119 7.69 0.45 -26.55
N PRO A 120 7.20 -0.36 -27.49
CA PRO A 120 7.32 -1.82 -27.40
C PRO A 120 8.75 -2.23 -27.74
N THR A 121 9.50 -2.72 -26.76
CA THR A 121 10.75 -3.43 -27.00
C THR A 121 10.44 -4.88 -27.34
N ARG A 122 10.75 -5.25 -28.60
CA ARG A 122 10.76 -6.60 -29.16
C ARG A 122 11.68 -7.52 -28.35
N ALA A 123 11.13 -8.46 -27.59
CA ALA A 123 11.63 -9.84 -27.36
C ALA A 123 10.78 -10.55 -26.29
N SER A 124 9.65 -11.14 -26.69
CA SER A 124 8.91 -12.06 -25.83
C SER A 124 9.43 -13.48 -26.08
N ARG A 125 10.24 -14.00 -25.15
CA ARG A 125 10.51 -15.44 -25.04
C ARG A 125 9.27 -16.07 -24.41
N LYS A 126 8.64 -16.99 -25.15
CA LYS A 126 7.51 -17.79 -24.67
C LYS A 126 7.96 -18.64 -23.48
N THR A 127 7.18 -18.61 -22.42
CA THR A 127 7.16 -19.68 -21.41
C THR A 127 5.70 -20.05 -21.21
N ASP A 128 5.33 -21.21 -21.73
CA ASP A 128 4.05 -21.86 -21.51
C ASP A 128 3.96 -22.30 -20.04
N ALA A 129 2.88 -21.90 -19.35
CA ALA A 129 2.29 -22.63 -18.21
C ALA A 129 1.02 -21.92 -17.72
N ASP A 130 -0.08 -22.08 -18.45
CA ASP A 130 -1.42 -22.07 -17.85
C ASP A 130 -1.71 -23.49 -17.35
N MET A 131 -1.81 -23.67 -16.03
CA MET A 131 -2.42 -24.84 -15.41
C MET A 131 -3.76 -24.39 -14.84
N ASP A 132 -4.79 -24.54 -15.67
CA ASP A 132 -6.19 -24.45 -15.31
C ASP A 132 -6.51 -25.47 -14.21
N PHE A 133 -7.03 -24.98 -13.07
CA PHE A 133 -7.79 -25.81 -12.15
C PHE A 133 -9.21 -25.27 -12.03
N THR A 134 -9.96 -25.52 -13.10
CA THR A 134 -11.42 -25.44 -13.10
C THR A 134 -11.96 -26.77 -13.62
N LYS A 135 -12.35 -27.67 -12.71
CA LYS A 135 -13.30 -28.73 -13.03
C LYS A 135 -14.48 -28.63 -12.08
N GLY A 136 -15.64 -28.43 -12.70
CA GLY A 136 -16.91 -28.15 -12.07
C GLY A 136 -17.54 -29.36 -11.39
N CYS A 137 -18.54 -29.03 -10.58
CA CYS A 137 -19.45 -29.96 -9.94
C CYS A 137 -20.50 -30.46 -10.96
N ASN A 138 -20.79 -31.77 -11.00
CA ASN A 138 -22.14 -32.25 -11.35
C ASN A 138 -22.46 -33.66 -10.80
N LYS A 139 -23.34 -33.65 -9.78
CA LYS A 139 -24.54 -34.46 -9.51
C LYS A 139 -24.66 -35.93 -10.02
N LYS A 140 -24.93 -36.80 -9.02
CA LYS A 140 -25.87 -37.95 -8.96
C LYS A 140 -25.51 -39.27 -9.66
N ASN A 141 -25.40 -40.37 -8.90
CA ASN A 141 -26.42 -41.43 -8.94
C ASN A 141 -26.40 -42.36 -7.71
N ILE A 142 -27.58 -42.92 -7.42
CA ILE A 142 -27.99 -43.86 -6.36
C ILE A 142 -27.87 -45.31 -6.88
N MET A 143 -27.94 -46.30 -5.96
CA MET A 143 -27.96 -47.77 -6.09
C MET A 143 -26.57 -48.40 -6.22
N THR A 144 -26.20 -49.36 -5.37
CA THR A 144 -26.92 -50.62 -5.03
C THR A 144 -26.82 -50.97 -3.55
#